data_AF-A0A1V1NUF0-F1
#
_entry.id   AF-A0A1V1NUF0-F1
#
_cell.length_a   1.000
_cell.length_b   1.000
_cell.length_c   1.000
_cell.angle_alpha   90.00
_cell.angle_beta   90.00
_cell.angle_gamma   90.00
#
_symmetry.space_group_name_H-M   'P 1'
#
loop_
_entity.id
_entity.type
_entity.pdbx_description
1 polymer ?
#
loop_
_entity_poly.entity_id
_entity_poly.type
_entity_poly.pdbx_seq_one_letter_code
_entity_poly.pdbx_strand_id
1 'polypeptide(L)'
;MPLNGVTIVFNNDGGTTATNSKGFYSHEIMSKWSGIATPKLQGYKFTPLNIAFTDVQENHSDQHFIAQRYTISGFIYDDEGNPMENVHLIFSNNGGEIQTNAQGFFTHDIDYQWSGTLTPQKSGYDFTPQYLTYSNIVGNHLDQNIAANERT
;
A
#
# COMPACT_ATOMS: atom_id res chain seq x y z
N MET A 1 4.26 -1.52 12.82
CA MET A 1 5.44 -0.61 12.88
C MET A 1 4.92 0.82 12.92
N PRO A 2 5.44 1.71 13.79
CA PRO A 2 5.06 3.12 13.75
C PRO A 2 5.49 3.78 12.43
N LEU A 3 4.72 4.75 11.95
CA LEU A 3 5.01 5.47 10.71
C LEU A 3 5.46 6.90 11.00
N ASN A 4 6.58 7.30 10.41
CA ASN A 4 7.08 8.67 10.42
C ASN A 4 6.51 9.46 9.23
N GLY A 5 6.25 10.75 9.41
CA GLY A 5 5.89 11.65 8.33
C GLY A 5 4.45 11.51 7.84
N VAL A 6 3.57 10.86 8.60
CA VAL A 6 2.13 10.91 8.33
C VAL A 6 1.66 12.33 8.62
N THR A 7 1.21 13.05 7.59
CA THR A 7 0.66 14.40 7.75
C THR A 7 -0.77 14.29 8.25
N ILE A 8 -1.10 14.98 9.35
CA ILE A 8 -2.46 15.07 9.86
C ILE A 8 -2.95 16.49 9.59
N VAL A 9 -4.03 16.59 8.82
CA VAL A 9 -4.66 17.86 8.44
C VAL A 9 -5.85 18.12 9.34
N PHE A 10 -5.82 19.23 10.06
CA PHE A 10 -6.94 19.77 10.82
C PHE A 10 -7.61 20.83 9.94
N ASN A 11 -8.84 20.57 9.48
CA ASN A 11 -9.56 21.52 8.62
C ASN A 11 -10.02 22.78 9.39
N ASN A 12 -10.81 23.65 8.76
CA ASN A 12 -11.33 24.87 9.38
C ASN A 12 -10.21 25.71 10.00
N ASP A 13 -9.14 25.94 9.22
CA ASP A 13 -7.94 26.67 9.62
C ASP A 13 -7.21 26.09 10.85
N GLY A 14 -7.43 24.80 11.16
CA GLY A 14 -6.79 24.10 12.26
C GLY A 14 -5.31 23.81 12.01
N GLY A 15 -4.83 23.84 10.76
CA GLY A 15 -3.43 23.64 10.41
C GLY A 15 -3.03 22.17 10.19
N THR A 16 -1.74 21.88 10.28
CA THR A 16 -1.20 20.53 10.05
C THR A 16 -0.08 20.17 11.02
N THR A 17 0.09 18.88 11.28
CA THR A 17 1.24 18.31 11.98
C THR A 17 1.71 17.03 11.28
N ALA A 18 2.85 16.47 11.70
CA ALA A 18 3.35 15.20 11.18
C ALA A 18 3.79 14.25 12.29
N THR A 19 3.67 12.94 12.08
CA THR A 19 4.14 11.94 13.04
C THR A 19 5.68 11.87 13.08
N ASN A 20 6.25 11.70 14.27
CA ASN A 20 7.70 11.48 14.45
C ASN A 20 8.11 10.01 14.15
N SER A 21 9.39 9.68 14.33
CA SER A 21 9.94 8.34 14.06
C SER A 21 9.33 7.22 14.92
N LYS A 22 8.67 7.58 16.02
CA LYS A 22 7.95 6.66 16.91
C LYS A 22 6.44 6.64 16.63
N GLY A 23 5.96 7.37 15.60
CA GLY A 23 4.56 7.40 15.21
C GLY A 23 3.68 8.36 16.01
N PHE A 24 4.25 9.14 16.93
CA PHE A 24 3.49 10.11 17.74
C PHE A 24 3.35 11.44 17.01
N TYR A 25 2.23 12.12 17.23
CA TYR A 25 1.98 13.48 16.79
C TYR A 25 1.40 14.32 17.93
N SER A 26 1.54 15.63 17.84
CA SER A 26 0.88 16.62 18.70
C SER A 26 0.60 17.86 17.88
N HIS A 27 -0.53 18.53 18.13
CA HIS A 27 -0.93 19.71 17.41
C HIS A 27 -1.75 20.63 18.30
N GLU A 28 -1.41 21.92 18.31
CA GLU A 28 -2.16 22.95 19.03
C GLU A 28 -3.23 23.54 18.11
N ILE A 29 -4.42 23.78 18.68
CA ILE A 29 -5.54 24.37 17.95
C ILE A 29 -6.14 25.54 18.74
N MET A 30 -6.87 26.41 18.06
CA MET A 30 -7.59 27.50 18.72
C MET A 30 -8.73 26.97 19.60
N SER A 31 -8.95 27.62 20.74
CA SER A 31 -10.09 27.33 21.62
C SER A 31 -11.41 27.41 20.84
N LYS A 32 -12.33 26.49 21.13
CA LYS A 32 -13.65 26.32 20.50
C LYS A 32 -13.61 25.88 19.03
N TRP A 33 -12.44 25.48 18.53
CA TRP A 33 -12.36 24.92 17.19
C TRP A 33 -13.22 23.67 17.07
N SER A 34 -13.87 23.53 15.91
CA SER A 34 -14.67 22.38 15.51
C SER A 34 -14.26 21.99 14.11
N GLY A 35 -14.04 20.69 13.88
CA GLY A 35 -13.52 20.21 12.61
C GLY A 35 -13.16 18.74 12.64
N ILE A 36 -12.35 18.32 11.67
CA ILE A 36 -11.86 16.95 11.54
C ILE A 36 -10.34 16.93 11.40
N ALA A 37 -9.72 15.92 12.02
CA ALA A 37 -8.33 15.55 11.80
C ALA A 37 -8.27 14.40 10.79
N THR A 38 -7.57 14.60 9.67
CA THR A 38 -7.44 13.62 8.58
C THR A 38 -5.98 13.25 8.34
N PRO A 39 -5.55 12.01 8.61
CA PRO A 39 -4.20 11.54 8.30
C PRO A 39 -4.02 11.31 6.79
N LYS A 40 -2.82 11.60 6.29
CA LYS A 40 -2.43 11.42 4.90
C LYS A 40 -0.97 10.99 4.83
N LEU A 41 -0.74 9.86 4.15
CA LEU A 41 0.56 9.41 3.72
C LEU A 41 0.35 8.61 2.43
N GLN A 42 1.16 8.88 1.40
CA GLN A 42 1.03 8.23 0.10
C GLN A 42 1.09 6.71 0.24
N GLY A 43 0.17 6.02 -0.43
CA GLY A 43 0.11 4.55 -0.46
C GLY A 43 -0.60 3.89 0.72
N TYR A 44 -0.98 4.63 1.77
CA TYR A 44 -1.63 4.08 2.96
C TYR A 44 -3.13 4.38 3.03
N LYS A 45 -3.88 3.39 3.51
CA LYS A 45 -5.25 3.57 4.03
C LYS A 45 -5.20 3.78 5.54
N PHE A 46 -5.92 4.77 6.03
CA PHE A 46 -6.04 5.04 7.46
C PHE A 46 -7.41 4.66 8.01
N THR A 47 -7.43 4.08 9.21
CA THR A 47 -8.65 3.75 9.97
C THR A 47 -8.51 4.28 11.40
N PRO A 48 -9.43 5.15 11.88
CA PRO A 48 -10.52 5.75 11.11
C PRO A 48 -10.00 6.65 9.99
N LEU A 49 -10.86 6.99 9.02
CA LEU A 49 -10.48 7.91 7.94
C LEU A 49 -10.22 9.34 8.46
N ASN A 50 -10.95 9.73 9.50
CA ASN A 50 -10.79 10.98 10.21
C ASN A 50 -11.34 10.85 11.63
N ILE A 51 -10.98 11.79 12.49
CA ILE A 51 -11.56 11.97 13.83
C ILE A 51 -12.21 13.34 13.86
N ALA A 52 -13.47 13.42 14.32
CA ALA A 52 -14.21 14.65 14.44
C ALA A 52 -14.09 15.23 15.86
N PHE A 53 -13.99 16.56 15.92
CA PHE A 53 -13.95 17.34 17.15
C PHE A 53 -15.02 18.43 17.09
N THR A 54 -15.58 18.76 18.24
CA THR A 54 -16.59 19.82 18.38
C THR A 54 -16.24 20.65 19.59
N ASP A 55 -16.20 21.97 19.42
CA ASP A 55 -16.00 22.95 20.49
C ASP A 55 -14.86 22.57 21.45
N VAL A 56 -13.65 22.40 20.91
CA VAL A 56 -12.49 21.94 21.70
C VAL A 56 -12.11 22.99 22.75
N GLN A 57 -12.27 22.63 24.02
CA GLN A 57 -11.96 23.50 25.17
C GLN A 57 -10.88 22.93 26.09
N GLU A 58 -10.45 21.69 25.86
CA GLU A 58 -9.43 21.00 26.64
C GLU A 58 -8.55 20.12 25.75
N ASN A 59 -7.49 19.56 26.33
CA ASN A 59 -6.57 18.69 25.60
C ASN A 59 -7.19 17.31 25.36
N HIS A 60 -7.14 16.85 24.11
CA HIS A 60 -7.52 15.49 23.74
C HIS A 60 -6.27 14.64 23.55
N SER A 61 -6.15 13.55 24.31
CA SER A 61 -5.10 12.53 24.18
C SER A 61 -5.65 11.25 23.55
N ASP A 62 -4.78 10.28 23.26
CA ASP A 62 -5.13 8.94 22.76
C ASP A 62 -5.97 8.92 21.46
N GLN A 63 -5.71 9.92 20.60
CA GLN A 63 -6.26 9.97 19.26
C GLN A 63 -5.36 9.17 18.32
N HIS A 64 -5.88 8.06 17.78
CA HIS A 64 -5.08 7.07 17.06
C HIS A 64 -5.61 6.83 15.65
N PHE A 65 -4.67 6.60 14.73
CA PHE A 65 -4.95 6.14 13.38
C PHE A 65 -4.13 4.88 13.09
N ILE A 66 -4.79 3.86 12.54
CA ILE A 66 -4.14 2.65 12.04
C ILE A 66 -3.91 2.83 10.56
N ALA A 67 -2.66 2.66 10.12
CA ALA A 67 -2.27 2.75 8.72
C ALA A 67 -2.03 1.35 8.13
N GLN A 68 -2.51 1.12 6.91
CA GLN A 68 -2.38 -0.15 6.21
C GLN A 68 -1.98 0.07 4.75
N ARG A 69 -1.10 -0.79 4.23
CA ARG A 69 -0.90 -1.02 2.80
C ARG A 69 -1.48 -2.39 2.45
N TYR A 70 -1.67 -2.62 1.15
CA TYR A 70 -2.16 -3.89 0.65
C TYR A 70 -1.07 -4.61 -0.11
N THR A 71 -1.17 -5.92 -0.22
CA THR A 71 -0.16 -6.74 -0.88
C THR A 71 -0.73 -7.47 -2.07
N ILE A 72 0.08 -7.60 -3.12
CA ILE A 72 -0.13 -8.55 -4.21
C ILE A 72 0.93 -9.64 -4.06
N SER A 73 0.51 -10.89 -4.00
CA SER A 73 1.42 -12.03 -3.87
C SER A 73 0.95 -13.22 -4.67
N GLY A 74 1.89 -14.06 -5.07
CA GLY A 74 1.61 -15.25 -5.84
C GLY A 74 2.86 -16.07 -6.10
N PHE A 75 2.72 -17.01 -7.02
CA PHE A 75 3.73 -17.99 -7.36
C PHE A 75 3.84 -18.11 -8.89
N ILE A 76 5.08 -18.16 -9.38
CA ILE A 76 5.38 -18.39 -10.80
C ILE A 76 6.08 -19.73 -10.95
N TYR A 77 5.58 -20.53 -11.89
CA TYR A 77 6.05 -21.89 -12.15
C TYR A 77 6.12 -22.18 -13.64
N ASP A 78 6.95 -23.15 -14.02
CA ASP A 78 7.01 -23.65 -15.39
C ASP A 78 5.92 -24.68 -15.69
N ASP A 79 5.84 -25.18 -16.93
CA ASP A 79 4.83 -26.16 -17.34
C ASP A 79 4.94 -27.52 -16.63
N GLU A 80 6.08 -27.81 -15.99
CA GLU A 80 6.31 -28.99 -15.17
C GLU A 80 5.92 -28.77 -13.70
N GLY A 81 5.53 -27.54 -13.34
CA GLY A 81 5.19 -27.15 -11.98
C GLY A 81 6.39 -26.78 -11.11
N ASN A 82 7.59 -26.64 -11.69
CA ASN A 82 8.78 -26.24 -10.96
C ASN A 82 8.75 -24.73 -10.69
N PRO A 83 9.28 -24.27 -9.53
CA PRO A 83 9.34 -22.86 -9.19
C PRO A 83 10.26 -22.07 -10.14
N MET A 84 9.82 -20.88 -10.54
CA MET A 84 10.58 -19.98 -11.42
C MET A 84 11.22 -18.84 -10.63
N GLU A 85 12.52 -18.94 -10.36
CA GLU A 85 13.31 -17.88 -9.71
C GLU A 85 13.65 -16.73 -10.69
N ASN A 86 13.85 -15.52 -10.17
CA ASN A 86 14.37 -14.37 -10.92
C ASN A 86 13.50 -14.01 -12.14
N VAL A 87 12.18 -14.20 -12.04
CA VAL A 87 11.21 -13.63 -13.00
C VAL A 87 11.03 -12.16 -12.64
N HIS A 88 11.25 -11.26 -13.59
CA HIS A 88 11.07 -9.83 -13.37
C HIS A 88 9.59 -9.48 -13.43
N LEU A 89 9.08 -8.84 -12.37
CA LEU A 89 7.67 -8.49 -12.23
C LEU A 89 7.50 -6.98 -12.22
N ILE A 90 6.86 -6.45 -13.26
CA ILE A 90 6.68 -5.01 -13.45
C ILE A 90 5.23 -4.64 -13.13
N PHE A 91 5.04 -3.76 -12.16
CA PHE A 91 3.75 -3.18 -11.80
C PHE A 91 3.62 -1.81 -12.44
N SER A 92 2.67 -1.65 -13.36
CA SER A 92 2.46 -0.38 -14.08
C SER A 92 1.97 0.76 -13.16
N ASN A 93 1.84 1.97 -13.71
CA ASN A 93 1.38 3.15 -12.98
C ASN A 93 2.18 3.43 -11.69
N ASN A 94 3.51 3.35 -11.79
CA ASN A 94 4.45 3.49 -10.67
C ASN A 94 4.21 2.49 -9.53
N GLY A 95 3.66 1.31 -9.84
CA GLY A 95 3.48 0.24 -8.86
C GLY A 95 4.79 -0.38 -8.39
N GLY A 96 5.88 -0.19 -9.13
CA GLY A 96 7.22 -0.69 -8.78
C GLY A 96 7.58 -1.99 -9.49
N GLU A 97 8.73 -2.55 -9.14
CA GLU A 97 9.28 -3.74 -9.79
C GLU A 97 9.94 -4.65 -8.74
N ILE A 98 9.75 -5.96 -8.86
CA ILE A 98 10.37 -6.97 -8.00
C ILE A 98 10.77 -8.22 -8.79
N GLN A 99 11.39 -9.19 -8.13
CA GLN A 99 11.67 -10.50 -8.70
C GLN A 99 11.13 -11.62 -7.82
N THR A 100 10.78 -12.76 -8.42
CA THR A 100 10.47 -13.98 -7.68
C THR A 100 11.70 -14.54 -6.97
N ASN A 101 11.50 -15.12 -5.79
CA ASN A 101 12.57 -15.79 -5.04
C ASN A 101 12.89 -17.19 -5.59
N ALA A 102 13.86 -17.89 -4.99
CA ALA A 102 14.29 -19.23 -5.40
C ALA A 102 13.18 -20.29 -5.38
N GLN A 103 12.11 -20.05 -4.64
CA GLN A 103 10.92 -20.90 -4.58
C GLN A 103 9.78 -20.35 -5.45
N GLY A 104 10.06 -19.47 -6.41
CA GLY A 104 9.08 -18.93 -7.36
C GLY A 104 8.03 -17.98 -6.77
N PHE A 105 8.10 -17.67 -5.47
CA PHE A 105 7.12 -16.81 -4.81
C PHE A 105 7.50 -15.33 -4.96
N PHE A 106 6.47 -14.50 -5.01
CA PHE A 106 6.61 -13.05 -4.91
C PHE A 106 5.60 -12.46 -3.92
N THR A 107 5.99 -11.36 -3.28
CA THR A 107 5.11 -10.53 -2.45
C THR A 107 5.50 -9.08 -2.66
N HIS A 108 4.52 -8.23 -2.92
CA HIS A 108 4.73 -6.82 -3.23
C HIS A 108 3.72 -5.94 -2.51
N ASP A 109 4.19 -4.96 -1.75
CA ASP A 109 3.33 -3.93 -1.18
C ASP A 109 2.89 -2.96 -2.28
N ILE A 110 1.58 -2.78 -2.43
CA ILE A 110 0.98 -1.87 -3.38
C ILE A 110 0.23 -0.74 -2.69
N ASP A 111 0.21 0.41 -3.34
CA ASP A 111 -0.46 1.60 -2.83
C ASP A 111 -1.98 1.38 -2.74
N TYR A 112 -2.60 1.90 -1.68
CA TYR A 112 -4.05 1.93 -1.55
C TYR A 112 -4.70 2.61 -2.76
N GLN A 113 -5.76 1.99 -3.30
CA GLN A 113 -6.49 2.41 -4.50
C GLN A 113 -5.68 2.34 -5.81
N TRP A 114 -4.49 1.74 -5.79
CA TRP A 114 -3.73 1.53 -7.01
C TRP A 114 -4.55 0.71 -8.03
N SER A 115 -4.38 1.08 -9.30
CA SER A 115 -4.94 0.37 -10.45
C SER A 115 -3.85 0.24 -11.49
N GLY A 116 -3.76 -0.90 -12.16
CA GLY A 116 -2.70 -1.17 -13.12
C GLY A 116 -2.60 -2.63 -13.48
N THR A 117 -1.42 -3.02 -13.91
CA THR A 117 -1.13 -4.36 -14.40
C THR A 117 0.15 -4.89 -13.77
N LEU A 118 0.18 -6.20 -13.53
CA LEU A 118 1.38 -6.96 -13.22
C LEU A 118 1.82 -7.72 -14.48
N THR A 119 3.01 -7.42 -14.98
CA THR A 119 3.58 -8.05 -16.18
C THR A 119 4.86 -8.81 -15.81
N PRO A 120 4.87 -10.16 -15.88
CA PRO A 120 6.08 -10.96 -15.73
C PRO A 120 6.96 -10.92 -16.98
N GLN A 121 8.27 -10.97 -16.80
CA GLN A 121 9.28 -10.99 -17.86
C GLN A 121 10.46 -11.88 -17.48
N LYS A 122 10.83 -12.79 -18.38
CA LYS A 122 12.06 -13.57 -18.30
C LYS A 122 12.47 -13.98 -19.72
N SER A 123 13.75 -13.83 -20.05
CA SER A 123 14.26 -14.20 -21.37
C SER A 123 14.06 -15.70 -21.62
N GLY A 124 13.56 -16.06 -22.80
CA GLY A 124 13.29 -17.44 -23.18
C GLY A 124 11.93 -17.99 -22.73
N TYR A 125 11.10 -17.21 -22.03
CA TYR A 125 9.79 -17.67 -21.55
C TYR A 125 8.64 -16.77 -22.02
N ASP A 126 7.49 -17.39 -22.26
CA ASP A 126 6.19 -16.74 -22.38
C ASP A 126 5.36 -17.03 -21.12
N PHE A 127 4.49 -16.10 -20.74
CA PHE A 127 3.71 -16.22 -19.51
C PHE A 127 2.21 -16.26 -19.81
N THR A 128 1.49 -17.12 -19.08
CA THR A 128 0.04 -17.26 -19.18
C THR A 128 -0.60 -17.08 -17.80
N PRO A 129 -1.41 -16.04 -17.59
CA PRO A 129 -1.66 -14.92 -18.53
C PRO A 129 -0.42 -14.04 -18.74
N GLN A 130 -0.37 -13.31 -19.86
CA GLN A 130 0.73 -12.38 -20.16
C GLN A 130 0.82 -11.23 -19.15
N TYR A 131 -0.31 -10.84 -18.56
CA TYR A 131 -0.40 -9.86 -17.48
C TYR A 131 -1.67 -10.11 -16.66
N LEU A 132 -1.66 -9.65 -15.41
CA LEU A 132 -2.84 -9.56 -14.56
C LEU A 132 -3.26 -8.08 -14.43
N THR A 133 -4.57 -7.81 -14.41
CA THR A 133 -5.11 -6.46 -14.28
C THR A 133 -5.78 -6.27 -12.93
N TYR A 134 -5.54 -5.12 -12.32
CA TYR A 134 -6.08 -4.72 -11.03
C TYR A 134 -6.78 -3.37 -11.14
N SER A 135 -7.91 -3.23 -10.44
CA SER A 135 -8.65 -1.98 -10.35
C SER A 135 -8.92 -1.66 -8.89
N ASN A 136 -8.48 -0.48 -8.46
CA ASN A 136 -8.76 0.11 -7.17
C ASN A 136 -8.51 -0.86 -6.00
N ILE A 137 -7.24 -1.23 -5.77
CA ILE A 137 -6.86 -2.16 -4.70
C ILE A 137 -7.27 -1.61 -3.33
N VAL A 138 -8.20 -2.30 -2.67
CA VAL A 138 -8.68 -1.98 -1.31
C VAL A 138 -8.52 -3.14 -0.32
N GLY A 139 -7.77 -4.17 -0.73
CA GLY A 139 -7.56 -5.42 0.01
C GLY A 139 -6.34 -6.17 -0.54
N ASN A 140 -5.89 -7.20 0.17
CA ASN A 140 -4.79 -8.05 -0.31
C ASN A 140 -5.28 -8.92 -1.48
N HIS A 141 -4.43 -9.09 -2.49
CA HIS A 141 -4.62 -10.03 -3.60
C HIS A 141 -3.58 -11.14 -3.47
N LEU A 142 -3.99 -12.25 -2.88
CA LEU A 142 -3.15 -13.42 -2.65
C LEU A 142 -3.32 -14.44 -3.77
N ASP A 143 -2.40 -15.40 -3.88
CA ASP A 143 -2.45 -16.52 -4.84
C ASP A 143 -2.56 -16.07 -6.31
N GLN A 144 -1.89 -14.98 -6.65
CA GLN A 144 -1.85 -14.40 -8.00
C GLN A 144 -0.84 -15.15 -8.87
N ASN A 145 -1.17 -16.40 -9.19
CA ASN A 145 -0.23 -17.33 -9.81
C ASN A 145 -0.19 -17.19 -11.34
N ILE A 146 0.99 -17.39 -11.92
CA ILE A 146 1.22 -17.28 -13.37
C ILE A 146 2.07 -18.45 -13.85
N ALA A 147 1.68 -19.10 -14.93
CA ALA A 147 2.47 -20.16 -15.57
C ALA A 147 3.47 -19.57 -16.58
N ALA A 148 4.64 -20.15 -16.68
CA ALA A 148 5.71 -19.80 -17.61
C ALA A 148 5.97 -20.98 -18.57
N ASN A 149 6.01 -20.70 -19.86
CA ASN A 149 6.25 -21.68 -20.93
C ASN A 149 7.58 -21.33 -21.59
N GLU A 150 8.50 -22.29 -21.71
CA GLU A 150 9.76 -22.05 -22.43
C GLU A 150 9.49 -21.91 -23.94
N ARG A 151 10.12 -20.93 -24.58
CA ARG A 151 10.03 -20.74 -26.02
C ARG A 151 10.82 -21.82 -26.74
N THR A 152 10.16 -22.54 -27.64
CA THR A 152 10.77 -23.52 -28.55
C THR A 152 11.51 -22.88 -29.72
#